data_AF-A0A2W5UA21-F1
#
_entry.id   AF-A0A2W5UA21-F1
#
_cell.length_a   1.000
_cell.length_b   1.000
_cell.length_c   1.000
_cell.angle_alpha   90.00
_cell.angle_beta   90.00
_cell.angle_gamma   90.00
#
_symmetry.space_group_name_H-M   'P 1'
#
loop_
_entity.id
_entity.type
_entity.pdbx_description
1 polymer ?
#
loop_
_entity_poly.entity_id
_entity_poly.type
_entity_poly.pdbx_seq_one_letter_code
_entity_poly.pdbx_strand_id
1 'polypeptide(L)'
;MMGKVTAEIIGWTDAQDAELIRLAGTMPREELAKKIGRNFRQMQVRASELGVSLAFNRTYTEWTTGEDSRLLRFLEHELTEADLDELVISTGRGVVVPDELTHAHVANWLGKTVPSLRGRIMKFKREGKFK
;
A
#
# COMPACT_ATOMS: atom_id res chain seq x y z
N MET A 1 -14.55 18.31 -43.35
CA MET A 1 -15.34 17.36 -42.53
C MET A 1 -14.39 16.69 -41.56
N MET A 2 -14.46 16.99 -40.26
CA MET A 2 -13.72 16.26 -39.23
C MET A 2 -14.73 15.44 -38.44
N GLY A 3 -14.55 14.13 -38.46
CA GLY A 3 -15.48 13.16 -37.92
C GLY A 3 -15.77 13.41 -36.44
N LYS A 4 -17.06 13.46 -36.09
CA LYS A 4 -17.50 13.41 -34.69
C LYS A 4 -17.03 12.08 -34.13
N VAL A 5 -16.10 12.10 -33.18
CA VAL A 5 -15.87 10.94 -32.30
C VAL A 5 -17.11 10.83 -31.41
N THR A 6 -18.14 10.15 -31.90
CA THR A 6 -19.27 9.75 -31.06
C THR A 6 -18.75 8.63 -30.20
N ALA A 7 -18.28 8.96 -28.99
CA ALA A 7 -18.11 7.95 -27.96
C ALA A 7 -19.50 7.31 -27.76
N GLU A 8 -19.70 6.11 -28.28
CA GLU A 8 -20.85 5.29 -27.91
C GLU A 8 -20.89 5.26 -26.38
N ILE A 9 -22.05 5.57 -25.80
CA ILE A 9 -22.26 5.37 -24.37
C ILE A 9 -22.30 3.85 -24.17
N ILE A 10 -21.12 3.23 -24.10
CA ILE A 10 -20.99 1.80 -23.82
C ILE A 10 -21.39 1.65 -22.36
N GLY A 11 -22.62 1.18 -22.14
CA GLY A 11 -23.13 0.79 -20.83
C GLY A 11 -22.25 -0.27 -20.17
N TRP A 12 -22.47 -0.54 -18.89
CA TRP A 12 -21.79 -1.63 -18.19
C TRP A 12 -22.11 -2.96 -18.86
N THR A 13 -21.09 -3.82 -19.01
CA THR A 13 -21.27 -5.19 -19.49
C THR A 13 -21.30 -6.15 -18.31
N ASP A 14 -21.93 -7.31 -18.48
CA ASP A 14 -21.98 -8.36 -17.46
C ASP A 14 -20.57 -8.79 -16.99
N ALA A 15 -19.60 -8.78 -17.91
CA ALA A 15 -18.20 -9.09 -17.58
C ALA A 15 -17.57 -8.01 -16.67
N GLN A 16 -17.91 -6.73 -16.87
CA GLN A 16 -17.43 -5.65 -16.00
C GLN A 16 -18.08 -5.71 -14.62
N ASP A 17 -19.36 -6.05 -14.53
CA ASP A 17 -20.05 -6.25 -13.26
C ASP A 17 -19.49 -7.45 -12.50
N ALA A 18 -19.26 -8.58 -13.19
CA ALA A 18 -18.66 -9.77 -12.58
C ALA A 18 -17.26 -9.47 -12.02
N GLU A 19 -16.42 -8.75 -12.77
CA GLU A 19 -15.07 -8.40 -12.33
C GLU A 19 -15.09 -7.38 -11.18
N LEU A 20 -16.03 -6.42 -11.19
CA LEU A 20 -16.25 -5.47 -10.10
C LEU A 20 -16.63 -6.20 -8.80
N ILE A 21 -17.61 -7.11 -8.85
CA ILE A 21 -18.03 -7.90 -7.69
C ILE A 21 -16.87 -8.74 -7.15
N ARG A 22 -16.11 -9.38 -8.05
CA ARG A 22 -15.02 -10.29 -7.66
C ARG A 22 -13.84 -9.58 -7.00
N LEU A 23 -13.53 -8.35 -7.39
CA LEU A 23 -12.32 -7.64 -6.97
C LEU A 23 -12.57 -6.45 -6.02
N ALA A 24 -13.82 -6.05 -5.83
CA ALA A 24 -14.14 -5.01 -4.88
C ALA A 24 -13.64 -5.40 -3.48
N GLY A 25 -12.93 -4.47 -2.85
CA GLY A 25 -12.35 -4.69 -1.52
C GLY A 25 -11.05 -5.49 -1.49
N THR A 26 -10.60 -6.10 -2.60
CA THR A 26 -9.35 -6.89 -2.65
C THR A 26 -8.15 -6.12 -3.17
N MET A 27 -8.36 -4.95 -3.77
CA MET A 27 -7.28 -4.08 -4.27
C MET A 27 -7.65 -2.60 -4.17
N PRO A 28 -6.69 -1.67 -4.30
CA PRO A 28 -6.97 -0.25 -4.35
C PRO A 28 -7.99 0.09 -5.46
N ARG A 29 -9.00 0.89 -5.11
CA ARG A 29 -10.12 1.25 -6.00
C ARG A 29 -9.67 1.95 -7.29
N GLU A 30 -8.59 2.73 -7.24
CA GLU A 30 -8.03 3.39 -8.42
C GLU A 30 -7.42 2.39 -9.41
N GLU A 31 -6.81 1.31 -8.90
CA GLU A 31 -6.27 0.22 -9.71
C GLU A 31 -7.40 -0.68 -10.25
N LEU A 32 -8.42 -0.95 -9.42
CA LEU A 32 -9.61 -1.68 -9.82
C LEU A 32 -10.32 -1.00 -11.00
N ALA A 33 -10.52 0.32 -10.93
CA ALA A 33 -11.16 1.09 -11.99
C ALA A 33 -10.38 0.97 -13.33
N LYS A 34 -9.05 1.09 -13.26
CA LYS A 34 -8.17 0.89 -14.43
C LYS A 34 -8.30 -0.52 -15.00
N LYS A 35 -8.34 -1.55 -14.13
CA LYS A 35 -8.45 -2.95 -14.54
C LYS A 35 -9.76 -3.26 -15.26
N ILE A 36 -10.87 -2.67 -14.80
CA ILE A 36 -12.20 -2.81 -15.42
C ILE A 36 -12.30 -1.99 -16.73
N GLY A 37 -11.38 -1.05 -16.95
CA GLY A 37 -11.41 -0.13 -18.08
C GLY A 37 -12.44 0.99 -17.91
N ARG A 38 -12.72 1.40 -16.67
CA ARG A 38 -13.70 2.45 -16.34
C ARG A 38 -13.05 3.56 -15.53
N ASN A 39 -13.64 4.74 -15.56
CA ASN A 39 -13.21 5.78 -14.64
C ASN A 39 -13.72 5.49 -13.22
N PHE A 40 -13.02 6.02 -12.22
CA PHE A 40 -13.33 5.76 -10.81
C PHE A 40 -14.77 6.16 -10.44
N ARG A 41 -15.26 7.28 -10.97
CA ARG A 41 -16.61 7.79 -10.66
C ARG A 41 -17.71 6.88 -11.21
N GLN A 42 -17.55 6.37 -12.43
CA GLN A 42 -18.46 5.40 -13.06
C GLN A 42 -18.50 4.09 -12.27
N MET A 43 -17.33 3.58 -11.87
CA MET A 43 -17.22 2.39 -11.04
C MET A 43 -17.88 2.59 -9.67
N GLN A 44 -17.72 3.77 -9.06
CA GLN A 44 -18.34 4.09 -7.78
C GLN A 44 -19.87 4.11 -7.85
N VAL A 45 -20.44 4.72 -8.89
CA VAL A 45 -21.89 4.71 -9.13
C VAL A 45 -22.38 3.29 -9.33
N ARG A 46 -21.71 2.50 -10.20
CA ARG A 46 -22.11 1.12 -10.46
C ARG A 46 -22.01 0.23 -9.22
N ALA A 47 -20.93 0.35 -8.45
CA ALA A 47 -20.77 -0.39 -7.20
C ALA A 47 -21.91 -0.08 -6.22
N SER A 48 -22.36 1.18 -6.17
CA SER A 48 -23.53 1.57 -5.38
C SER A 48 -24.82 0.92 -5.88
N GLU A 49 -25.03 0.87 -7.20
CA GLU A 49 -26.19 0.21 -7.82
C GLU A 49 -26.23 -1.30 -7.54
N LEU A 50 -25.06 -1.94 -7.54
CA LEU A 50 -24.90 -3.38 -7.29
C LEU A 50 -24.81 -3.74 -5.80
N GLY A 51 -24.81 -2.76 -4.89
CA GLY A 51 -24.63 -2.99 -3.44
C GLY A 51 -23.22 -3.49 -3.06
N VAL A 52 -22.22 -3.23 -3.89
CA VAL A 52 -20.83 -3.69 -3.72
C VAL A 52 -20.00 -2.66 -2.97
N SER A 53 -19.37 -3.06 -1.86
CA SER A 53 -18.48 -2.18 -1.11
C SER A 53 -17.12 -2.06 -1.79
N LEU A 54 -16.74 -0.83 -2.16
CA LEU A 54 -15.39 -0.50 -2.63
C LEU A 54 -14.40 -0.25 -1.50
N ALA A 55 -14.78 -0.53 -0.24
CA ALA A 55 -13.89 -0.41 0.89
C ALA A 55 -12.77 -1.45 0.76
N PHE A 56 -11.64 -1.02 0.21
CA PHE A 56 -10.42 -1.80 0.25
C PHE A 56 -10.03 -1.95 1.71
N ASN A 57 -10.13 -3.19 2.22
CA ASN A 57 -9.57 -3.52 3.52
C ASN A 57 -8.06 -3.43 3.35
N ARG A 58 -7.50 -2.23 3.56
CA ARG A 58 -6.08 -2.09 3.79
C ARG A 58 -5.83 -3.00 4.97
N THR A 59 -5.20 -4.14 4.71
CA THR A 59 -4.51 -4.90 5.75
C THR A 59 -3.48 -3.94 6.31
N TYR A 60 -3.90 -3.12 7.27
CA TYR A 60 -3.00 -2.52 8.23
C TYR A 60 -2.49 -3.73 9.00
N THR A 61 -1.46 -4.38 8.47
CA THR A 61 -0.74 -5.43 9.19
C THR A 61 -0.36 -4.82 10.52
N GLU A 62 -0.95 -5.35 11.59
CA GLU A 62 -0.71 -4.90 12.94
C GLU A 62 0.80 -4.87 13.21
N TRP A 63 1.24 -3.90 14.01
CA TRP A 63 2.64 -3.82 14.42
C TRP A 63 2.87 -4.84 15.52
N THR A 64 3.73 -5.82 15.25
CA THR A 64 4.16 -6.81 16.25
C THR A 64 5.25 -6.22 17.14
N THR A 65 5.46 -6.81 18.32
CA THR A 65 6.56 -6.43 19.23
C THR A 65 7.92 -6.55 18.54
N GLY A 66 8.13 -7.57 17.70
CA GLY A 66 9.38 -7.75 16.97
C GLY A 66 9.64 -6.67 15.92
N GLU A 67 8.60 -6.23 15.20
CA GLU A 67 8.69 -5.09 14.27
C GLU A 67 8.96 -3.78 15.01
N ASP A 68 8.34 -3.58 16.18
CA ASP A 68 8.61 -2.44 17.05
C ASP A 68 10.08 -2.41 17.49
N SER A 69 10.61 -3.53 17.98
CA SER A 69 12.01 -3.62 18.42
C SER A 69 12.99 -3.35 17.28
N ARG A 70 12.73 -3.87 16.09
CA ARG A 70 13.54 -3.60 14.90
C ARG A 70 13.50 -2.13 14.49
N LEU A 71 12.32 -1.52 14.49
CA LEU A 71 12.17 -0.10 14.18
C LEU A 71 12.88 0.79 15.21
N LEU A 72 12.83 0.44 16.50
CA LEU A 72 13.56 1.19 17.55
C LEU A 72 15.06 1.12 17.35
N ARG A 73 15.64 -0.06 17.09
CA ARG A 73 17.07 -0.20 16.77
C ARG A 73 17.47 0.64 15.56
N PHE A 74 16.64 0.67 14.51
CA PHE A 74 16.89 1.57 13.38
C PHE A 74 16.92 3.05 13.82
N LEU A 75 15.93 3.50 14.61
CA LEU A 75 15.82 4.89 15.04
C LEU A 75 16.93 5.32 16.00
N GLU A 76 17.44 4.40 16.81
CA GLU A 76 18.51 4.64 17.79
C GLU A 76 19.91 4.41 17.19
N HIS A 77 20.01 4.08 15.90
CA HIS A 77 21.27 3.73 15.23
C HIS A 77 21.98 2.50 15.86
N GLU A 78 21.20 1.56 16.38
CA GLU A 78 21.65 0.34 17.07
C GLU A 78 21.27 -0.94 16.29
N LEU A 79 21.29 -0.89 14.95
CA LEU A 79 21.05 -2.08 14.13
C LEU A 79 22.10 -3.16 14.43
N THR A 80 21.64 -4.40 14.57
CA THR A 80 22.52 -5.56 14.74
C THR A 80 22.97 -6.11 13.39
N GLU A 81 24.03 -6.92 13.37
CA GLU A 81 24.46 -7.64 12.15
C GLU A 81 23.31 -8.45 11.52
N ALA A 82 22.48 -9.10 12.34
CA ALA A 82 21.31 -9.83 11.87
C ALA A 82 20.28 -8.90 11.18
N ASP A 83 20.07 -7.69 11.70
CA ASP A 83 19.19 -6.70 11.06
C ASP A 83 19.77 -6.25 9.71
N LEU A 84 21.09 -6.05 9.64
CA LEU A 84 21.78 -5.66 8.41
C LEU A 84 21.70 -6.76 7.35
N ASP A 85 21.88 -8.03 7.72
CA ASP A 85 21.73 -9.18 6.82
C ASP A 85 20.30 -9.27 6.25
N GLU A 86 19.28 -9.09 7.09
CA GLU A 86 17.89 -9.04 6.63
C GLU A 86 17.63 -7.83 5.71
N LEU A 87 18.26 -6.69 5.97
CA LEU A 87 18.18 -5.49 5.14
C LEU A 87 18.85 -5.67 3.77
N VAL A 88 20.01 -6.33 3.70
CA VAL A 88 20.67 -6.74 2.44
C VAL A 88 19.69 -7.55 1.60
N ILE A 89 19.11 -8.60 2.19
CA ILE A 89 18.18 -9.50 1.51
C ILE A 89 16.92 -8.75 1.03
N SER A 90 16.29 -7.97 1.92
CA SER A 90 15.02 -7.31 1.60
C SER A 90 15.18 -6.21 0.55
N THR A 91 16.30 -5.47 0.55
CA THR A 91 16.55 -4.39 -0.41
C THR A 91 17.14 -4.88 -1.73
N GLY A 92 17.62 -6.13 -1.80
CA GLY A 92 18.31 -6.67 -2.96
C GLY A 92 19.66 -6.01 -3.23
N ARG A 93 20.22 -5.28 -2.25
CA ARG A 93 21.51 -4.61 -2.37
C ARG A 93 22.61 -5.55 -1.90
N GLY A 94 23.78 -5.51 -2.54
CA GLY A 94 24.94 -6.28 -2.09
C GLY A 94 25.58 -5.75 -0.80
N VAL A 95 25.35 -4.48 -0.47
CA VAL A 95 25.79 -3.81 0.76
C VAL A 95 24.74 -2.80 1.18
N VAL A 96 24.46 -2.69 2.48
CA VAL A 96 23.69 -1.61 3.09
C VAL A 96 24.59 -0.84 4.04
N VAL A 97 24.63 0.49 3.87
CA VAL A 97 25.29 1.41 4.80
C VAL A 97 24.21 1.93 5.73
N PRO A 98 24.30 1.75 7.07
CA PRO A 98 23.26 2.15 8.01
C PRO A 98 22.83 3.61 7.87
N ASP A 99 23.79 4.52 7.68
CA ASP A 99 23.54 5.96 7.56
C ASP A 99 22.83 6.34 6.24
N GLU A 100 22.78 5.44 5.26
CA GLU A 100 22.08 5.63 3.98
C GLU A 100 20.68 5.00 3.97
N LEU A 101 20.28 4.34 5.07
CA LEU A 101 18.97 3.70 5.16
C LEU A 101 17.85 4.74 5.24
N THR A 102 16.96 4.69 4.26
CA THR A 102 15.76 5.51 4.21
C THR A 102 14.58 4.80 4.87
N HIS A 103 13.55 5.56 5.24
CA HIS A 103 12.27 4.98 5.66
C HIS A 103 11.66 4.01 4.64
N ALA A 104 11.98 4.13 3.34
CA ALA A 104 11.50 3.19 2.33
C ALA A 104 12.19 1.83 2.46
N HIS A 105 13.51 1.81 2.71
CA HIS A 105 14.24 0.56 2.95
C HIS A 105 13.71 -0.16 4.19
N VAL A 106 13.54 0.57 5.30
CA VAL A 106 13.04 0.01 6.56
C VAL A 106 11.58 -0.43 6.44
N ALA A 107 10.75 0.33 5.73
CA ALA A 107 9.35 -0.07 5.51
C ALA A 107 9.28 -1.38 4.69
N ASN A 108 10.10 -1.50 3.65
CA ASN A 108 10.20 -2.72 2.85
C ASN A 108 10.67 -3.91 3.68
N TRP A 109 11.73 -3.74 4.48
CA TRP A 109 12.25 -4.77 5.39
C TRP A 109 11.19 -5.27 6.37
N LEU A 110 10.36 -4.37 6.92
CA LEU A 110 9.31 -4.72 7.87
C LEU A 110 7.98 -5.12 7.20
N GLY A 111 7.92 -5.22 5.87
CA GLY A 111 6.68 -5.52 5.14
C GLY A 111 5.58 -4.47 5.38
N LYS A 112 5.94 -3.21 5.65
CA LYS A 112 5.02 -2.10 5.91
C LYS A 112 5.05 -1.09 4.77
N THR A 113 4.05 -0.22 4.75
CA THR A 113 4.08 0.97 3.88
C THR A 113 4.82 2.12 4.58
N VAL A 114 5.45 3.01 3.81
CA VAL A 114 6.12 4.21 4.35
C VAL A 114 5.18 5.09 5.21
N PRO A 115 3.90 5.32 4.83
CA PRO A 115 2.95 6.02 5.70
C PRO A 115 2.69 5.29 7.03
N SER A 116 2.57 3.95 7.02
CA SER A 116 2.37 3.16 8.25
C SER A 116 3.59 3.27 9.18
N LEU A 117 4.79 3.15 8.63
CA LEU A 117 6.05 3.32 9.35
C LEU A 117 6.18 4.71 9.96
N ARG A 118 5.94 5.79 9.19
CA ARG A 118 5.95 7.16 9.71
C ARG A 118 4.94 7.37 10.85
N GLY A 119 3.74 6.79 10.71
CA GLY A 119 2.73 6.81 11.76
C GLY A 119 3.21 6.10 13.04
N ARG A 120 3.92 4.98 12.92
CA ARG A 120 4.51 4.27 14.06
C ARG A 120 5.62 5.07 14.73
N ILE A 121 6.53 5.67 13.95
CA ILE A 121 7.58 6.57 14.47
C ILE A 121 6.95 7.71 15.27
N MET A 122 5.90 8.36 14.74
CA MET A 122 5.22 9.43 15.46
C MET A 122 4.60 8.96 16.78
N LYS A 123 4.04 7.74 16.80
CA LYS A 123 3.54 7.13 18.03
C LYS A 123 4.66 6.93 19.06
N PHE A 124 5.80 6.38 18.65
CA PHE A 124 6.97 6.21 19.51
C PHE A 124 7.51 7.53 20.07
N LYS A 125 7.54 8.60 19.25
CA LYS A 125 7.92 9.95 19.73
C LYS A 125 6.99 10.46 20.82
N ARG A 126 5.67 10.29 20.66
CA ARG A 126 4.68 10.67 21.69
C ARG A 126 4.81 9.83 22.96
N GLU A 127 5.24 8.59 22.84
CA GLU A 127 5.45 7.66 23.96
C GLU A 127 6.85 7.79 24.60
N GLY A 128 7.74 8.63 24.06
CA GLY A 128 9.10 8.80 24.58
C GLY A 128 9.98 7.57 24.44
N LYS A 129 9.72 6.71 23.45
CA LYS A 129 10.40 5.42 23.28
C LYS A 129 11.80 5.50 22.67
N PHE A 130 12.17 6.66 22.11
CA PHE A 130 13.49 6.95 21.58
C PHE A 130 13.74 8.46 21.64
N LYS A 131 15.00 8.88 21.57
CA LYS A 131 15.43 10.28 21.69
C LYS A 131 15.56 10.99 20.34
#